data_AF-A0A413KAY6-F1
#
_entry.id   AF-A0A413KAY6-F1
#
_cell.length_a   1.000
_cell.length_b   1.000
_cell.length_c   1.000
_cell.angle_alpha   90.00
_cell.angle_beta   90.00
_cell.angle_gamma   90.00
#
_symmetry.space_group_name_H-M   'P 1'
#
loop_
_entity.id
_entity.type
_entity.pdbx_description
1 polymer ?
#
loop_
_entity_poly.entity_id
_entity_poly.type
_entity_poly.pdbx_seq_one_letter_code
_entity_poly.pdbx_strand_id
1 'polypeptide(L)' 'MREWVEPPDVEPACPKHGRALYPARPIPCPECEIEAEEQEADHDERD' A
#
# COMPACT_ATOMS: atom_id res chain seq x y z
N MET A 1 -1.30 -34.15 5.98
CA MET A 1 -0.22 -33.22 6.35
C MET A 1 -0.54 -31.92 5.63
N ARG A 2 -0.66 -30.79 6.33
CA ARG A 2 -0.80 -29.49 5.64
C ARG A 2 0.58 -29.12 5.14
N GLU A 3 0.74 -29.11 3.83
CA GLU A 3 1.91 -28.55 3.15
C GLU A 3 2.09 -27.09 3.59
N TRP A 4 3.22 -26.79 4.21
CA TRP A 4 3.62 -25.43 4.54
C TRP A 4 4.24 -24.85 3.26
N VAL A 5 3.55 -23.92 2.62
CA VAL A 5 4.12 -23.17 1.51
C VAL A 5 4.94 -22.03 2.10
N GLU A 6 6.24 -22.02 1.83
CA GLU A 6 7.04 -20.85 2.17
C GLU A 6 6.50 -19.66 1.35
N PRO A 7 6.18 -18.53 1.99
CA PRO A 7 5.80 -17.35 1.24
C PRO A 7 6.97 -17.00 0.30
N PRO A 8 6.69 -16.61 -0.95
CA PRO A 8 7.75 -16.23 -1.88
C PRO A 8 8.62 -15.14 -1.24
N ASP A 9 9.94 -15.23 -1.42
CA ASP A 9 10.95 -14.23 -1.01
C ASP A 9 10.85 -12.96 -1.86
N VAL A 10 9.62 -12.51 -2.12
CA VAL A 10 9.33 -11.26 -2.80
C VAL A 10 9.18 -10.21 -1.72
N GLU A 11 10.01 -9.18 -1.80
CA GLU A 11 9.86 -8.02 -0.94
C GLU A 11 8.43 -7.49 -1.07
N PRO A 12 7.79 -7.09 0.05
CA PRO A 12 6.46 -6.52 -0.02
C PRO A 12 6.50 -5.29 -0.92
N ALA A 13 5.67 -5.28 -1.96
CA ALA A 13 5.55 -4.16 -2.89
C ALA A 13 4.13 -3.59 -2.82
N CYS A 14 3.99 -2.29 -3.08
CA CYS A 14 2.67 -1.69 -3.21
C CYS A 14 1.91 -2.38 -4.35
N PRO A 15 0.70 -2.93 -4.14
CA PRO A 15 -0.07 -3.58 -5.20
C PRO A 15 -0.54 -2.60 -6.28
N LYS A 16 -0.62 -1.30 -5.95
CA LYS A 16 -1.04 -0.24 -6.88
C LYS A 16 0.14 0.36 -7.66
N HIS A 17 1.27 0.59 -6.98
CA HIS A 17 2.42 1.32 -7.55
C HIS A 17 3.63 0.45 -7.87
N GLY A 18 3.64 -0.82 -7.47
CA GLY A 18 4.75 -1.75 -7.68
C GLY A 18 6.05 -1.36 -6.96
N ARG A 19 6.04 -0.37 -6.07
CA ARG A 19 7.22 0.08 -5.33
C ARG A 19 7.51 -0.81 -4.14
N ALA A 20 8.78 -1.12 -3.90
CA ALA A 20 9.22 -1.84 -2.71
C ALA A 20 8.84 -1.08 -1.43
N LEU A 21 8.29 -1.80 -0.46
CA LEU A 21 7.91 -1.32 0.86
C LEU A 21 9.03 -1.52 1.89
N TYR A 22 10.19 -2.02 1.49
CA TYR A 22 11.36 -2.19 2.35
C TYR A 22 11.93 -0.83 2.83
N PRO A 23 12.39 -0.68 4.10
CA PRO A 23 12.61 -1.71 5.12
C PRO A 23 11.39 -2.13 5.95
N ALA A 24 10.30 -1.37 5.91
CA ALA A 24 8.97 -1.69 6.44
C ALA A 24 8.13 -0.42 6.34
N ARG A 25 7.42 -0.26 5.24
CA ARG A 25 6.36 0.75 5.11
C ARG A 25 5.02 0.04 5.28
N PRO A 26 4.11 0.54 6.14
CA PRO A 26 2.77 -0.02 6.24
C PRO A 26 2.10 0.01 4.85
N ILE A 27 1.19 -0.93 4.61
CA ILE A 27 0.26 -0.85 3.47
C ILE A 27 -0.95 -0.08 3.99
N PRO A 28 -1.35 1.05 3.38
CA PRO A 28 -0.96 1.55 2.05
C PRO A 28 0.41 2.27 1.98
N CYS A 29 1.07 2.25 0.82
CA CYS A 29 2.36 2.96 0.63
C CYS A 29 2.19 4.49 0.67
N PRO A 30 3.27 5.28 0.84
CA PRO A 30 3.18 6.74 0.95
C PRO A 30 2.39 7.43 -0.17
N GLU A 31 2.57 7.00 -1.42
CA GLU A 31 1.78 7.55 -2.54
C GLU A 31 0.28 7.25 -2.41
N CYS A 32 -0.08 6.06 -1.92
CA CYS A 32 -1.48 5.72 -1.71
C CYS A 32 -2.10 6.47 -0.52
N GLU A 33 -1.29 6.82 0.49
CA GLU A 33 -1.72 7.67 1.60
C GLU A 33 -2.05 9.07 1.10
N ILE A 34 -1.14 9.68 0.32
CA ILE A 34 -1.35 10.99 -0.29
C ILE A 34 -2.58 10.99 -1.20
N GLU A 35 -2.73 10.00 -2.07
CA GLU A 35 -3.91 9.91 -2.95
C GLU A 35 -5.23 9.78 -2.16
N ALA A 36 -5.21 9.18 -0.96
CA ALA A 36 -6.38 9.12 -0.10
C ALA A 36 -6.66 10.50 0.53
N GLU A 37 -5.62 11.18 1.01
CA GLU A 37 -5.70 12.54 1.60
C GLU A 37 -6.14 13.61 0.59
N GLU A 38 -5.75 13.50 -0.67
CA GLU A 38 -6.18 14.44 -1.72
C GLU A 38 -7.66 14.27 -2.07
N GLN A 39 -8.20 13.05 -2.00
CA GLN A 39 -9.62 12.78 -2.26
C GLN A 39 -10.54 13.26 -1.13
N GLU A 40 -10.09 13.27 0.12
CA GLU A 40 -10.87 13.82 1.23
C GLU A 40 -10.89 15.35 1.24
N ALA A 41 -9.81 16.00 0.79
CA ALA A 41 -9.74 17.46 0.69
C ALA A 41 -10.68 18.03 -0.39
N ASP A 42 -10.79 17.39 -1.56
CA ASP A 42 -11.74 17.78 -2.64
C ASP A 42 -13.21 17.65 -2.22
N HIS A 43 -13.50 16.80 -1.23
CA HIS A 43 -14.87 16.56 -0.79
C HIS A 43 -15.42 17.65 0.16
N ASP A 44 -14.55 18.46 0.78
CA ASP A 44 -14.93 19.48 1.78
C ASP A 44 -15.26 20.85 1.15
N GLU A 45 -14.84 21.09 -0.10
CA GLU A 45 -15.10 22.34 -0.82
C GLU A 45 -16.46 22.38 -1.55
N ARG A 46 -17.33 21.40 -1.28
CA ARG A 46 -18.67 21.27 -1.85
C ARG A 46 -19.75 21.20 -0.76
N ASP A 47 -19.74 22.15 0.18
CA ASP A 47 -20.89 22.51 1.04
C ASP A 47 -21.18 24.02 0.96
#